data_AF-Q6CBC5-F1
#
_entry.id   AF-Q6CBC5-F1
#
_cell.length_a   1.000
_cell.length_b   1.000
_cell.length_c   1.000
_cell.angle_alpha   90.00
_cell.angle_beta   90.00
_cell.angle_gamma   90.00
#
_symmetry.space_group_name_H-M   'P 1'
#
loop_
_entity.id
_entity.type
_entity.pdbx_description
1 polymer ?
#
loop_
_entity_poly.entity_id
_entity_poly.type
_entity_poly.pdbx_seq_one_letter_code
_entity_poly.pdbx_strand_id
1 'polypeptide(L)' 'MNKESFSPSLDSQNLSASASGVANNKSYAVKYLCANCSSKVVLIRGDPVRCKECGHRVLYKERANYTVQFSAR' A
#
# COMPACT_ATOMS: atom_id res chain seq x y z
N MET A 1 10.17 32.41 47.26
CA MET A 1 10.22 31.07 46.66
C MET A 1 10.05 31.20 45.15
N ASN A 2 11.19 31.16 44.46
CA ASN A 2 11.47 30.63 43.11
C ASN A 2 10.42 30.68 41.97
N LYS A 3 10.87 31.37 40.92
CA LYS A 3 10.38 31.62 39.56
C LYS A 3 10.85 30.49 38.63
N GLU A 4 9.96 29.78 37.90
CA GLU A 4 10.36 29.03 36.68
C GLU A 4 9.20 28.97 35.66
N SER A 5 9.45 29.54 34.49
CA SER A 5 8.63 29.51 33.29
C SER A 5 8.59 28.10 32.69
N PHE A 6 7.41 27.60 32.33
CA PHE A 6 7.28 26.35 31.60
C PHE A 6 7.59 26.59 30.11
N SER A 7 8.82 26.27 29.69
CA SER A 7 9.20 26.18 28.28
C SER A 7 9.07 24.72 27.85
N PRO A 8 8.19 24.34 26.91
CA PRO A 8 8.19 22.98 26.39
C PRO A 8 9.46 22.79 25.55
N SER A 9 10.36 21.93 26.03
CA SER A 9 11.57 21.52 25.33
C SER A 9 11.20 20.87 23.98
N LEU A 10 11.67 21.48 22.89
CA LEU A 10 11.73 20.90 21.55
C LEU A 10 12.80 19.81 21.52
N ASP A 11 12.56 18.70 22.20
CA ASP A 11 13.42 17.52 22.09
C ASP A 11 13.17 16.83 20.75
N SER A 12 14.02 17.19 19.79
CA SER A 12 14.11 16.70 18.40
C SER A 12 14.51 15.22 18.30
N GLN A 13 14.42 14.46 19.40
CA GLN A 13 14.89 13.08 19.53
C GLN A 13 13.80 12.04 19.22
N ASN A 14 12.52 12.45 19.13
CA ASN A 14 11.39 11.54 18.89
C ASN A 14 10.79 11.61 17.47
N LEU A 15 11.30 12.49 16.59
CA LEU A 15 10.83 12.58 15.20
C LEU A 15 11.33 11.40 14.33
N SER A 16 12.44 10.77 14.71
CA SER A 16 13.02 9.61 14.02
C SER A 16 12.21 8.32 14.24
N ALA A 17 11.56 8.17 15.40
CA ALA A 17 10.69 7.03 15.69
C ALA A 17 9.36 7.10 14.91
N SER A 18 8.85 8.31 14.64
CA SER A 18 7.63 8.51 13.85
C SER A 18 7.84 8.30 12.33
N ALA A 19 9.06 8.43 11.82
CA ALA A 19 9.39 8.16 10.41
C ALA A 19 9.33 6.66 10.07
N SER A 20 9.48 5.78 11.06
CA SER A 20 9.45 4.32 10.90
C SER A 20 8.02 3.75 10.75
N GLY A 21 6.98 4.53 11.08
CA GLY A 21 5.58 4.12 10.97
C GLY A 21 4.99 4.17 9.56
N VAL A 22 5.73 4.71 8.58
CA VAL A 22 5.31 4.83 7.17
C VAL A 22 6.01 3.79 6.28
N ALA A 23 6.68 2.81 6.86
CA ALA A 23 7.30 1.73 6.10
C ALA A 23 6.49 0.42 6.25
N ASN A 24 5.98 -0.08 5.11
CA ASN A 24 5.42 -1.41 4.91
C ASN A 24 4.02 -1.72 5.45
N ASN A 25 3.02 -1.06 4.88
CA ASN A 25 1.73 -1.71 4.66
C ASN A 25 1.77 -2.53 3.35
N LYS A 26 2.63 -3.57 3.29
CA LYS A 26 2.69 -4.54 2.16
C LYS A 26 1.37 -5.32 1.98
N SER A 27 0.50 -5.23 2.97
CA SER A 27 -0.80 -5.92 3.05
C SER A 27 -1.86 -5.39 2.07
N TYR A 28 -1.64 -4.25 1.39
CA TYR A 28 -2.61 -3.69 0.44
C TYR A 28 -2.21 -3.79 -1.04
N ALA A 29 -1.11 -4.48 -1.36
CA ALA A 29 -0.71 -4.64 -2.75
C ALA A 29 -1.72 -5.54 -3.49
N VAL A 30 -2.43 -4.96 -4.46
CA VAL A 30 -3.45 -5.67 -5.25
C VAL A 30 -2.77 -6.37 -6.42
N LYS A 31 -3.11 -7.64 -6.61
CA LYS A 31 -2.63 -8.45 -7.72
C LYS A 31 -3.55 -8.26 -8.93
N TYR A 32 -2.95 -8.06 -10.08
CA TYR A 32 -3.62 -7.88 -11.36
C TYR A 32 -3.09 -8.88 -12.39
N LEU A 33 -3.88 -9.14 -13.43
CA LEU A 33 -3.55 -9.99 -14.58
C LEU A 33 -3.54 -9.12 -15.84
N CYS A 34 -2.50 -9.23 -16.66
CA CYS A 34 -2.46 -8.51 -17.93
C CYS A 34 -3.42 -9.11 -18.97
N ALA A 35 -4.12 -8.26 -19.72
CA ALA A 35 -5.07 -8.70 -20.74
C ALA A 35 -4.44 -9.43 -21.95
N ASN A 36 -3.18 -9.15 -22.27
CA ASN A 36 -2.51 -9.77 -23.43
C ASN A 36 -1.64 -10.98 -23.03
N CYS A 37 -0.66 -10.77 -22.14
CA CYS A 37 0.28 -11.83 -21.77
C CYS A 37 -0.14 -12.65 -20.54
N SER A 38 -1.29 -12.36 -19.92
CA SER A 38 -1.81 -13.05 -18.72
C SER A 38 -0.86 -13.06 -17.50
N SER A 39 0.20 -12.25 -17.52
CA SER A 39 1.18 -12.21 -16.45
C SER A 39 0.61 -11.55 -15.19
N LYS A 40 1.06 -12.02 -14.03
CA LYS A 40 0.69 -11.47 -12.73
C LYS A 40 1.51 -10.22 -12.43
N VAL A 41 0.83 -9.10 -12.23
CA VAL A 41 1.44 -7.81 -11.92
C VAL A 41 0.95 -7.36 -10.55
N VAL A 42 1.88 -6.99 -9.67
CA VAL A 42 1.55 -6.41 -8.36
C VAL A 42 1.72 -4.90 -8.47
N LEU A 43 0.64 -4.16 -8.24
CA LEU A 43 0.66 -2.70 -8.26
C LEU A 43 0.30 -2.15 -6.89
N ILE A 44 0.97 -1.05 -6.52
CA ILE A 44 0.67 -0.24 -5.34
C ILE A 44 -0.07 1.04 -5.77
N ARG A 45 -0.72 1.72 -4.81
CA ARG A 45 -1.35 3.02 -5.09
C ARG A 45 -0.28 4.02 -5.57
N GLY A 46 -0.52 4.68 -6.68
CA GLY A 46 0.40 5.64 -7.30
C GLY A 46 1.35 5.05 -8.35
N ASP A 47 1.43 3.72 -8.49
CA ASP A 47 2.23 3.08 -9.55
C ASP A 47 1.52 3.23 -10.92
N PRO A 48 2.23 3.61 -12.01
CA PRO A 48 1.65 3.62 -13.35
C PRO A 48 1.07 2.27 -13.76
N VAL A 49 -0.17 2.29 -14.28
CA VAL A 49 -0.86 1.09 -14.80
C VAL A 49 -0.18 0.62 -16.08
N ARG A 50 0.79 -0.29 -15.96
CA ARG A 50 1.52 -0.92 -17.06
C ARG A 50 1.93 -2.34 -16.69
N CYS A 51 1.82 -3.27 -17.63
CA CYS A 51 2.41 -4.59 -17.52
C CYS A 51 3.93 -4.49 -17.70
N LYS A 52 4.71 -5.11 -16.81
CA LYS A 52 6.18 -5.12 -16.86
C LYS A 52 6.76 -5.98 -17.98
N GLU A 53 6.01 -6.99 -18.42
CA GLU A 53 6.45 -7.93 -19.45
C GLU A 53 6.17 -7.42 -20.88
N CYS A 54 4.99 -6.83 -21.13
CA CYS A 54 4.55 -6.48 -22.49
C CYS A 54 4.26 -4.98 -22.71
N GLY A 55 4.27 -4.16 -21.66
CA GLY A 55 4.01 -2.71 -21.77
C GLY A 55 2.54 -2.31 -21.96
N HIS A 56 1.61 -3.26 -22.14
CA HIS A 56 0.19 -2.94 -22.21
C HIS A 56 -0.37 -2.39 -20.90
N ARG A 57 -1.44 -1.60 -21.00
CA ARG A 57 -2.02 -0.83 -19.89
C ARG A 57 -3.38 -1.35 -19.41
N VAL A 58 -3.87 -2.43 -20.01
CA VAL A 58 -5.13 -3.08 -19.61
C VAL A 58 -4.80 -4.24 -18.68
N LEU A 59 -5.26 -4.12 -17.43
CA LEU A 59 -5.05 -5.10 -16.37
C LEU A 59 -6.39 -5.45 -15.71
N TYR A 60 -6.65 -6.74 -15.49
CA TYR A 60 -7.80 -7.24 -14.74
C TYR A 60 -7.42 -7.48 -13.28
N LYS A 61 -8.34 -7.24 -12.34
CA LYS A 61 -8.11 -7.57 -10.93
C LYS A 61 -8.14 -9.09 -10.75
N GLU A 62 -7.21 -9.64 -9.98
CA GLU A 62 -7.19 -11.09 -9.71
C GLU A 62 -8.47 -11.52 -8.95
N ARG A 63 -8.92 -12.74 -9.23
CA ARG A 63 -10.04 -13.38 -8.53
C ARG A 63 -9.75 -13.42 -7.03
N ALA A 64 -10.79 -13.25 -6.23
CA ALA A 64 -10.63 -13.40 -4.80
C ALA A 64 -10.38 -14.86 -4.39
N ASN A 65 -9.52 -15.07 -3.40
CA ASN A 65 -9.21 -16.41 -2.87
C ASN A 65 -10.22 -16.88 -1.80
N TYR A 66 -11.21 -16.04 -1.44
CA TYR A 66 -12.26 -16.44 -0.51
C TYR A 66 -13.35 -17.24 -1.24
N THR A 67 -13.93 -18.20 -0.55
CA THR A 67 -15.08 -18.97 -1.06
C THR A 67 -16.27 -18.05 -1.22
N VAL A 68 -16.88 -18.09 -2.40
CA VAL A 68 -18.12 -17.39 -2.70
C VAL A 68 -19.28 -18.37 -2.58
N GLN A 69 -20.31 -18.02 -1.82
CA GLN A 69 -21.54 -18.81 -1.70
C GLN A 69 -22.62 -18.23 -2.60
N PHE A 70 -23.23 -19.07 -3.44
CA PHE A 70 -24.31 -18.69 -4.33
C PHE A 70 -25.59 -19.48 -3.98
N SER A 71 -26.76 -18.85 -4.10
CA SER A 71 -28.05 -19.54 -4.04
C SER A 71 -28.53 -19.87 -5.45
N ALA A 72 -29.02 -21.10 -5.68
CA ALA A 72 -29.50 -21.58 -6.98
C ALA A 72 -30.90 -21.05 -7.38
N ARG A 73 -31.21 -19.81 -7.00
CA ARG A 73 -32.48 -19.15 -7.37
C ARG A 73 -32.41 -18.62 -8.78
#